data_AF-A0A2K6CA07-F1
#
_entry.id   AF-A0A2K6CA07-F1
#
_cell.length_a   1.000
_cell.length_b   1.000
_cell.length_c   1.000
_cell.angle_alpha   90.00
_cell.angle_beta   90.00
_cell.angle_gamma   90.00
#
_symmetry.space_group_name_H-M   'P 1'
#
loop_
_entity.id
_entity.type
_entity.pdbx_description
1 polymer ?
#
loop_
_entity_poly.entity_id
_entity_poly.type
_entity_poly.pdbx_seq_one_letter_code
_entity_poly.pdbx_strand_id
1 'polypeptide(L)'
;MINWSRVVFSVTTVDLKRKPADLQNLAPGTHPPFISFNSEVKTDVSKIEEFLEEVLCPPKYLKLSPKHPESNTAGMDIFAKFSAFIKN
;
A
#
# COMPACT_ATOMS: atom_id res chain seq x y z
N MET A 1 -5.42 2.80 8.65
CA MET A 1 -4.05 2.28 8.75
C MET A 1 -4.12 0.82 9.16
N ILE A 2 -3.41 -0.06 8.44
CA ILE A 2 -3.49 -1.52 8.63
C ILE A 2 -2.91 -1.92 10.00
N ASN A 3 -3.60 -2.78 10.75
CA ASN A 3 -3.09 -3.29 12.03
C ASN A 3 -2.08 -4.41 11.81
N TRP A 4 -0.81 -4.03 11.70
CA TRP A 4 0.31 -4.92 11.40
C TRP A 4 0.64 -5.94 12.51
N SER A 5 0.14 -5.75 13.74
CA SER A 5 0.50 -6.61 14.89
C SER A 5 -0.09 -8.03 14.83
N ARG A 6 -1.03 -8.28 13.93
CA ARG A 6 -1.73 -9.58 13.81
C ARG A 6 -1.37 -10.38 12.57
N VAL A 7 -0.51 -9.84 11.70
CA VAL A 7 -0.15 -10.44 10.43
C VAL A 7 1.36 -10.62 10.37
N VAL A 8 1.81 -11.79 9.93
CA VAL A 8 3.23 -12.04 9.65
C VAL A 8 3.50 -11.70 8.19
N PHE A 9 4.44 -10.79 7.96
CA PHE A 9 4.86 -10.35 6.63
C PHE A 9 6.32 -9.89 6.70
N SER A 10 6.95 -9.73 5.54
CA SER A 10 8.29 -9.15 5.42
C SER A 10 8.22 -7.80 4.73
N VAL A 11 9.15 -6.91 5.09
CA VAL A 11 9.33 -5.62 4.43
C VAL A 11 10.70 -5.61 3.80
N THR A 12 10.73 -5.42 2.49
CA THR A 12 11.98 -5.31 1.71
C THR A 12 12.10 -3.90 1.19
N THR A 13 13.14 -3.18 1.61
CA THR A 13 13.47 -1.87 1.06
C THR A 13 14.14 -2.03 -0.31
N VAL A 14 13.70 -1.26 -1.30
CA VAL A 14 14.26 -1.31 -2.66
C VAL A 14 15.09 -0.06 -2.92
N ASP A 15 16.38 -0.25 -3.24
CA ASP A 15 17.20 0.83 -3.78
C ASP A 15 16.81 1.07 -5.25
N LEU A 16 16.25 2.26 -5.54
CA LEU A 16 15.81 2.63 -6.88
C LEU A 16 16.98 2.84 -7.86
N LYS A 17 18.20 3.12 -7.37
CA LYS A 17 19.39 3.33 -8.20
C LYS A 17 20.12 2.02 -8.49
N ARG A 18 20.03 1.04 -7.59
CA ARG A 18 20.68 -0.27 -7.70
C ARG A 18 19.70 -1.38 -7.37
N LYS A 19 18.70 -1.58 -8.25
CA LYS A 19 17.68 -2.61 -8.06
C LYS A 19 18.32 -4.01 -8.20
N PRO A 20 18.25 -4.87 -7.17
CA PRO A 20 18.64 -6.27 -7.27
C PRO A 20 17.85 -6.99 -8.38
N ALA A 21 18.48 -7.95 -9.07
CA ALA A 21 17.86 -8.67 -10.19
C ALA A 21 16.55 -9.38 -9.77
N ASP A 22 16.51 -9.97 -8.59
CA ASP A 22 15.32 -10.67 -8.08
C ASP A 22 14.11 -9.75 -7.92
N LEU A 23 14.34 -8.51 -7.48
CA LEU A 23 13.29 -7.50 -7.36
C LEU A 23 12.87 -6.93 -8.71
N GLN A 24 13.78 -6.83 -9.68
CA GLN A 24 13.41 -6.49 -11.06
C GLN A 24 12.53 -7.57 -11.69
N ASN A 25 12.84 -8.84 -11.46
CA ASN A 25 12.07 -9.96 -12.00
C ASN A 25 10.69 -10.06 -11.35
N LEU A 26 10.59 -9.74 -10.06
CA LEU A 26 9.33 -9.77 -9.32
C LEU A 26 8.34 -8.71 -9.82
N ALA A 27 8.78 -7.48 -10.05
CA ALA A 27 7.93 -6.39 -10.51
C ALA A 27 8.63 -5.54 -11.59
N PRO A 28 8.74 -6.04 -12.84
CA PRO A 28 9.47 -5.37 -13.90
C PRO A 28 8.90 -3.98 -14.18
N GLY A 29 9.76 -2.96 -14.24
CA GLY A 29 9.35 -1.58 -14.53
C GLY A 29 8.49 -0.90 -13.45
N THR A 30 8.17 -1.58 -12.34
CA THR A 30 7.30 -1.03 -11.29
C THR A 30 8.12 -0.20 -10.29
N HIS A 31 7.59 0.97 -9.92
CA HIS A 31 8.08 1.72 -8.77
C HIS A 31 7.40 1.22 -7.49
N PRO A 32 8.14 0.99 -6.39
CA PRO A 32 7.54 0.77 -5.09
C PRO A 32 6.53 1.88 -4.72
N PRO A 33 5.48 1.55 -3.94
CA PRO A 33 5.26 0.27 -3.26
C PRO A 33 4.59 -0.79 -4.15
N PHE A 34 4.89 -2.06 -3.87
CA PHE A 34 4.18 -3.22 -4.39
C PHE A 34 4.20 -4.33 -3.33
N ILE A 35 3.28 -5.28 -3.40
CA ILE A 35 3.28 -6.47 -2.54
C ILE A 35 3.26 -7.73 -3.39
N SER A 36 3.78 -8.82 -2.83
CA SER A 36 3.65 -10.16 -3.40
C SER A 36 2.91 -11.06 -2.41
N PHE A 37 1.88 -11.77 -2.88
CA PHE A 37 1.15 -12.75 -2.08
C PHE A 37 0.86 -13.98 -2.94
N ASN A 38 1.24 -15.17 -2.47
CA ASN A 38 1.12 -16.43 -3.22
C ASN A 38 1.67 -16.34 -4.66
N SER A 39 2.85 -15.74 -4.81
CA SER A 39 3.52 -15.49 -6.11
C SER A 39 2.81 -14.52 -7.06
N GLU A 40 1.71 -13.89 -6.63
CA GLU A 40 1.04 -12.83 -7.39
C GLU A 40 1.49 -11.46 -6.90
N VAL A 41 1.82 -10.57 -7.83
CA VAL A 41 2.33 -9.23 -7.53
C VAL A 41 1.26 -8.18 -7.80
N LYS A 42 1.05 -7.29 -6.81
CA LYS A 42 0.11 -6.17 -6.88
C LYS A 42 0.88 -4.86 -6.71
N THR A 43 0.62 -3.90 -7.59
CA THR A 43 1.46 -2.70 -7.78
C THR A 43 0.70 -1.38 -7.62
N ASP A 44 -0.62 -1.40 -7.74
CA ASP A 44 -1.49 -0.22 -7.53
C ASP A 44 -1.85 -0.11 -6.04
N VAL A 45 -1.53 1.02 -5.42
CA VAL A 45 -1.72 1.23 -3.97
C VAL A 45 -3.16 1.03 -3.53
N SER A 46 -4.12 1.57 -4.27
CA SER A 46 -5.55 1.45 -3.94
C SER A 46 -6.00 -0.01 -4.04
N LYS A 47 -5.58 -0.73 -5.09
CA LYS A 47 -5.89 -2.17 -5.23
C LYS A 47 -5.20 -3.03 -4.17
N ILE A 48 -4.01 -2.63 -3.71
CA ILE A 48 -3.32 -3.31 -2.61
C ILE A 48 -4.13 -3.16 -1.32
N GLU A 49 -4.63 -1.96 -1.02
CA GLU A 49 -5.47 -1.73 0.16
C GLU A 49 -6.77 -2.54 0.10
N GLU A 50 -7.46 -2.53 -1.05
CA GLU A 50 -8.68 -3.33 -1.26
C GLU A 50 -8.42 -4.83 -1.06
N PHE A 51 -7.36 -5.36 -1.68
CA PHE A 51 -6.97 -6.76 -1.56
C PHE A 51 -6.64 -7.15 -0.11
N LEU A 52 -5.91 -6.30 0.62
CA LEU A 52 -5.56 -6.57 2.00
C LEU A 52 -6.80 -6.57 2.91
N GLU A 53 -7.79 -5.70 2.66
CA GLU A 53 -9.05 -5.70 3.40
C GLU A 53 -9.88 -6.96 3.15
N GLU A 54 -9.86 -7.49 1.92
CA GLU A 54 -10.54 -8.74 1.55
C GLU A 54 -9.88 -9.97 2.17
N VAL A 55 -8.55 -10.07 2.06
CA VAL A 55 -7.79 -11.23 2.55
C VAL A 55 -7.65 -11.24 4.07
N LEU A 56 -7.46 -10.06 4.68
CA LEU A 56 -7.29 -9.89 6.13
C LEU A 56 -8.63 -9.51 6.77
N CYS A 57 -9.63 -10.37 6.61
CA CYS A 57 -10.99 -10.12 7.09
C CYS A 57 -11.37 -10.95 8.34
N PRO A 58 -12.51 -10.62 9.00
CA PRO A 58 -13.07 -11.42 10.10
C PRO A 58 -13.39 -12.87 9.68
N PRO A 59 -13.38 -13.83 10.64
CA PRO A 59 -13.22 -13.65 12.08
C PRO A 59 -11.76 -13.53 12.54
N LYS A 60 -10.80 -13.83 11.66
CA LYS A 60 -9.38 -13.92 12.03
C LYS A 60 -8.73 -12.55 12.24
N TYR A 61 -9.13 -11.57 11.45
CA TYR A 61 -8.59 -10.21 11.47
C TYR A 61 -9.71 -9.19 11.63
N LEU A 62 -9.37 -7.99 12.10
CA LEU A 62 -10.34 -6.90 12.26
C LEU A 62 -10.54 -6.20 10.92
N LYS A 63 -11.78 -5.83 10.62
CA LYS A 63 -12.12 -4.96 9.49
C LYS A 63 -11.51 -3.57 9.72
N LEU A 64 -10.81 -3.01 8.73
CA LEU A 64 -10.11 -1.73 8.84
C LEU A 64 -10.81 -0.62 8.07
N SER A 65 -11.76 -0.96 7.18
CA SER A 65 -12.57 0.03 6.47
C SER A 65 -13.27 0.98 7.46
N PRO A 66 -13.26 2.30 7.22
CA PRO A 66 -13.95 3.24 8.09
C PRO A 66 -15.45 3.00 8.11
N LYS A 67 -16.07 3.32 9.25
CA LYS A 67 -17.53 3.20 9.43
C LYS A 67 -18.31 4.35 8.80
N HIS A 68 -17.68 5.53 8.71
CA HIS A 68 -18.29 6.75 8.19
C HIS A 68 -17.70 7.10 6.83
N PRO A 69 -18.50 7.22 5.75
CA PRO A 69 -18.00 7.52 4.42
C PRO A 69 -17.19 8.82 4.33
N GLU A 70 -17.53 9.85 5.13
CA GLU A 70 -16.79 11.12 5.12
C GLU A 70 -15.33 10.96 5.58
N SER A 71 -15.03 9.91 6.36
CA SER A 71 -13.67 9.63 6.82
C SER A 71 -12.73 9.26 5.66
N ASN A 72 -13.25 8.79 4.52
CA ASN A 72 -12.43 8.49 3.35
C ASN A 72 -11.98 9.76 2.61
N THR A 73 -12.77 10.84 2.68
CA THR A 73 -12.54 12.05 1.87
C THR A 73 -11.98 13.22 2.67
N ALA A 74 -12.12 13.19 4.00
CA ALA A 74 -11.57 14.20 4.88
C ALA A 74 -10.04 14.37 4.67
N GLY A 75 -9.63 15.55 4.21
CA GLY A 75 -8.22 15.92 4.05
C GLY A 75 -7.51 15.40 2.80
N MET A 76 -8.22 14.78 1.85
CA MET A 76 -7.62 14.28 0.60
C MET A 76 -6.95 15.38 -0.23
N ASP A 77 -7.39 16.63 -0.11
CA ASP A 77 -6.88 17.79 -0.85
C ASP A 77 -5.66 18.47 -0.20
N ILE A 78 -5.36 18.12 1.06
CA ILE A 78 -4.28 18.76 1.84
C ILE A 78 -2.93 18.57 1.17
N PHE A 79 -2.63 17.36 0.70
CA PHE A 79 -1.34 17.06 0.07
C PHE A 79 -1.13 17.89 -1.21
N ALA A 80 -2.17 18.03 -2.03
CA ALA A 80 -2.12 18.82 -3.27
C ALA A 80 -1.91 20.31 -2.95
N LYS A 81 -2.66 20.86 -1.98
CA LYS A 81 -2.53 22.25 -1.53
C LYS A 81 -1.13 22.54 -0.98
N PHE A 82 -0.61 21.67 -0.12
CA PHE A 82 0.74 21.79 0.43
C PHE A 82 1.80 21.72 -0.66
N SER A 83 1.66 20.79 -1.61
CA SER A 83 2.59 20.63 -2.74
C SER A 83 2.64 21.87 -3.64
N ALA A 84 1.51 22.55 -3.82
CA ALA A 84 1.46 23.81 -4.56
C ALA A 84 2.14 24.95 -3.78
N PHE A 85 1.93 25.03 -2.47
CA PHE A 85 2.52 26.06 -1.61
C PHE A 85 4.06 26.05 -1.63
N ILE A 86 4.68 24.87 -1.49
CA ILE A 86 6.15 24.75 -1.43
C ILE A 86 6.87 24.91 -2.79
N LYS A 87 6.12 24.88 -3.90
CA LYS A 87 6.66 25.06 -5.26
C LYS A 87 6.71 26.53 -5.69
N ASN A 88 6.09 27.42 -4.93
CA ASN A 88 6.14 28.88 -5.08
C ASN A 88 7.24 29.47 -4.18
#